data_AF-A0A1L9URN5-F1
#
_entry.id   AF-A0A1L9URN5-F1
#
_cell.length_a   1.000
_cell.length_b   1.000
_cell.length_c   1.000
_cell.angle_alpha   90.00
_cell.angle_beta   90.00
_cell.angle_gamma   90.00
#
_symmetry.space_group_name_H-M   'P 1'
#
loop_
_entity.id
_entity.type
_entity.pdbx_description
1 polymer ?
#
loop_
_entity_poly.entity_id
_entity_poly.type
_entity_poly.pdbx_seq_one_letter_code
_entity_poly.pdbx_strand_id
1 'polypeptide(L)'
;MNTNTTTNSKNGIEISPHLLSKYPFLLSPLSSLPTIHYPTYTDFGVGAYIFTSKSQHHQNNTNSDPRTNSDPHLLLLHRSPTDSYPLHWESPGGGADPSLDDTLVSALCREVVEETGLQVTKVVDLVAVDEWSKLLPGGQGEKKVIKWGFLVEVAETDSVKLNPEEHCAFRWVDEEELRGAIGDGDIEGERMKFIGDQGRNLLKAFEVFRGWYTSSSSEEEEKEEEKTHVEC
;
A
#
# COMPACT_ATOMS: atom_id res chain seq x y z
N MET A 1 -0.79 16.63 21.22
CA MET A 1 -2.26 16.48 21.15
C MET A 1 -2.57 15.00 21.36
N ASN A 2 -3.44 14.65 22.31
CA ASN A 2 -3.76 13.24 22.58
C ASN A 2 -4.54 12.65 21.41
N THR A 3 -3.90 11.78 20.64
CA THR A 3 -4.52 11.00 19.57
C THR A 3 -5.30 9.87 20.21
N ASN A 4 -6.63 10.00 20.25
CA ASN A 4 -7.51 8.90 20.61
C ASN A 4 -7.49 7.86 19.48
N THR A 5 -6.55 6.92 19.57
CA THR A 5 -6.46 5.76 18.68
C THR A 5 -7.65 4.84 18.95
N THR A 6 -8.49 4.61 17.94
CA THR A 6 -9.56 3.61 18.02
C THR A 6 -9.01 2.30 17.48
N THR A 7 -8.71 1.37 18.37
CA THR A 7 -8.28 0.02 18.01
C THR A 7 -9.50 -0.81 17.59
N ASN A 8 -9.43 -1.48 16.44
CA ASN A 8 -10.42 -2.53 16.13
C ASN A 8 -10.05 -3.77 16.97
N SER A 9 -10.81 -3.98 18.05
CA SER A 9 -10.55 -4.94 19.11
C SER A 9 -10.43 -6.41 18.67
N LYS A 10 -10.81 -6.78 17.43
CA LYS A 10 -10.69 -8.17 16.97
C LYS A 10 -9.28 -8.53 16.48
N ASN A 11 -8.53 -7.60 15.85
CA ASN A 11 -7.23 -7.90 15.23
C ASN A 11 -6.07 -6.99 15.68
N GLY A 12 -6.31 -5.99 16.54
CA GLY A 12 -5.25 -5.11 17.06
C GLY A 12 -4.66 -4.12 16.04
N ILE A 13 -5.28 -3.98 14.86
CA ILE A 13 -4.88 -3.05 13.81
C ILE A 13 -5.27 -1.61 14.20
N GLU A 14 -4.32 -0.68 14.10
CA GLU A 14 -4.55 0.75 14.22
C GLU A 14 -5.11 1.31 12.90
N ILE A 15 -6.09 2.21 12.98
CA ILE A 15 -6.58 2.96 11.83
C ILE A 15 -6.50 4.44 12.17
N SER A 16 -5.87 5.22 11.29
CA SER A 16 -5.75 6.66 11.52
C SER A 16 -7.13 7.31 11.68
N PRO A 17 -7.34 8.18 12.71
CA PRO A 17 -8.66 8.72 13.03
C PRO A 17 -9.35 9.47 11.89
N HIS A 18 -8.60 10.14 11.01
CA HIS A 18 -9.16 10.89 9.88
C HIS A 18 -9.80 9.96 8.84
N LEU A 19 -9.28 8.73 8.68
CA LEU A 19 -9.88 7.73 7.81
C LEU A 19 -11.24 7.29 8.34
N LEU A 20 -11.37 7.07 9.65
CA LEU A 20 -12.66 6.67 10.25
C LEU A 20 -13.70 7.78 10.15
N SER A 21 -13.27 9.04 10.25
CA SER A 21 -14.16 10.21 10.08
C SER A 21 -14.66 10.34 8.64
N LYS A 22 -13.76 10.17 7.65
CA LYS A 22 -14.07 10.39 6.23
C LYS A 22 -14.68 9.16 5.55
N TYR A 23 -14.30 7.97 5.99
CA TYR A 23 -14.64 6.68 5.41
C TYR A 23 -15.08 5.70 6.50
N PRO A 24 -16.21 5.95 7.19
CA PRO A 24 -16.68 5.08 8.27
C PRO A 24 -16.98 3.65 7.80
N PHE A 25 -17.24 3.46 6.50
CA PHE A 25 -17.51 2.16 5.89
C PHE A 25 -16.33 1.18 5.97
N LEU A 26 -15.11 1.64 6.25
CA LEU A 26 -13.93 0.78 6.43
C LEU A 26 -14.11 -0.23 7.57
N LEU A 27 -14.92 0.12 8.57
CA LEU A 27 -15.27 -0.74 9.70
C LEU A 27 -16.71 -1.27 9.64
N SER A 28 -17.49 -0.88 8.64
CA SER A 28 -18.81 -1.46 8.42
C SER A 28 -18.68 -2.92 7.97
N PRO A 29 -19.67 -3.77 8.27
CA PRO A 29 -19.72 -5.13 7.73
C PRO A 29 -19.58 -5.11 6.21
N LEU A 30 -18.77 -5.99 5.63
CA LEU A 30 -18.55 -6.01 4.18
C LEU A 30 -19.86 -6.17 3.39
N SER A 31 -20.82 -6.94 3.94
CA SER A 31 -22.16 -7.14 3.39
C SER A 31 -23.00 -5.86 3.28
N SER A 32 -22.63 -4.79 4.00
CA SER A 32 -23.32 -3.50 3.95
C SER A 32 -22.87 -2.61 2.79
N LEU A 33 -21.67 -2.83 2.23
CA LEU A 33 -21.15 -2.01 1.14
C LEU A 33 -22.09 -1.96 -0.07
N PRO A 34 -22.57 -3.08 -0.63
CA PRO A 34 -23.44 -3.05 -1.82
C PRO A 34 -24.87 -2.58 -1.53
N THR A 35 -25.23 -2.32 -0.27
CA THR A 35 -26.61 -1.91 0.09
C THR A 35 -26.69 -0.48 0.59
N ILE A 36 -25.67 0.00 1.31
CA ILE A 36 -25.69 1.30 1.99
C ILE A 36 -24.72 2.28 1.35
N HIS A 37 -23.53 1.83 0.96
CA HIS A 37 -22.43 2.73 0.61
C HIS A 37 -22.16 2.80 -0.89
N TYR A 38 -22.25 1.67 -1.58
CA TYR A 38 -21.80 1.49 -2.96
C TYR A 38 -22.76 0.57 -3.75
N PRO A 39 -24.05 0.94 -3.90
CA PRO A 39 -25.08 0.05 -4.44
C PRO A 39 -24.95 -0.25 -5.94
N THR A 40 -24.09 0.46 -6.65
CA THR A 40 -23.82 0.23 -8.07
C THR A 40 -22.64 -0.69 -8.32
N TYR A 41 -21.89 -1.09 -7.29
CA TYR A 41 -20.71 -1.95 -7.42
C TYR A 41 -21.04 -3.36 -6.98
N THR A 42 -20.45 -4.33 -7.68
CA THR A 42 -20.65 -5.76 -7.43
C THR A 42 -19.49 -6.37 -6.65
N ASP A 43 -18.30 -5.75 -6.74
CA ASP A 43 -17.08 -6.29 -6.16
C ASP A 43 -16.24 -5.16 -5.56
N PHE A 44 -15.57 -5.49 -4.46
CA PHE A 44 -14.82 -4.55 -3.64
C PHE A 44 -13.39 -5.06 -3.49
N GLY A 45 -12.41 -4.22 -3.78
CA GLY A 45 -11.00 -4.56 -3.71
C GLY A 45 -10.24 -3.67 -2.75
N VAL A 46 -9.06 -4.14 -2.36
CA VAL A 46 -8.14 -3.44 -1.46
C VAL A 46 -6.72 -3.52 -2.01
N GLY A 47 -5.88 -2.55 -1.66
CA GLY A 47 -4.45 -2.54 -1.98
C GLY A 47 -3.63 -1.92 -0.86
N ALA A 48 -2.41 -2.40 -0.68
CA ALA A 48 -1.49 -1.96 0.37
C ALA A 48 -0.21 -1.38 -0.25
N TYR A 49 0.06 -0.10 0.00
CA TYR A 49 1.35 0.51 -0.28
C TYR A 49 2.21 0.40 0.97
N ILE A 50 3.25 -0.43 0.90
CA ILE A 50 4.12 -0.79 2.03
C ILE A 50 5.52 -0.25 1.74
N PHE A 51 6.03 0.61 2.62
CA PHE A 51 7.36 1.19 2.48
C PHE A 51 8.36 0.58 3.47
N THR A 52 9.62 0.57 3.07
CA THR A 52 10.77 0.37 3.96
C THR A 52 11.77 1.49 3.75
N SER A 53 12.38 1.96 4.84
CA SER A 53 13.48 2.93 4.80
C SER A 53 14.82 2.26 5.13
N LYS A 54 14.92 0.93 5.16
CA LYS A 54 16.21 0.26 5.36
C LYS A 54 17.02 0.31 4.07
N SER A 55 18.24 0.82 4.15
CA SER A 55 19.21 0.75 3.05
C SER A 55 19.36 -0.69 2.55
N GLN A 56 18.92 -0.95 1.31
CA GLN A 56 19.10 -2.25 0.67
C GLN A 56 20.51 -2.42 0.07
N HIS A 57 21.35 -1.38 0.18
CA HIS A 57 22.68 -1.32 -0.41
C HIS A 57 23.84 -1.75 0.51
N HIS A 58 23.59 -2.56 1.54
CA HIS A 58 24.68 -3.21 2.28
C HIS A 58 24.78 -4.70 2.00
N GLN A 59 25.33 -5.00 0.82
CA GLN A 59 26.17 -6.18 0.70
C GLN A 59 27.63 -5.91 0.29
N ASN A 60 28.08 -4.70 -0.04
CA ASN A 60 29.48 -4.54 -0.51
C ASN A 60 30.26 -3.26 -0.16
N ASN A 61 29.82 -2.37 0.75
CA ASN A 61 30.69 -1.23 1.12
C ASN A 61 30.55 -0.78 2.58
N THR A 62 31.58 -1.05 3.39
CA THR A 62 31.63 -0.81 4.84
C THR A 62 31.79 0.67 5.23
N ASN A 63 31.18 1.62 4.52
CA ASN A 63 31.27 3.06 4.80
C ASN A 63 29.95 3.80 4.45
N SER A 64 28.79 3.35 4.94
CA SER A 64 27.60 4.22 4.92
C SER A 64 27.66 5.18 6.11
N ASP A 65 27.60 6.47 5.82
CA ASP A 65 27.40 7.52 6.82
C ASP A 65 26.05 7.31 7.52
N PRO A 66 26.00 7.15 8.86
CA PRO A 66 24.75 6.98 9.62
C PRO A 66 23.81 8.20 9.53
N ARG A 67 24.21 9.29 8.86
CA ARG A 67 23.37 10.47 8.59
C ARG A 67 22.61 10.42 7.26
N THR A 68 22.78 9.37 6.46
CA THR A 68 21.97 9.19 5.25
C THR A 68 20.64 8.54 5.63
N ASN A 69 19.58 9.36 5.68
CA ASN A 69 18.21 8.84 5.72
C ASN A 69 18.02 8.04 4.43
N SER A 70 17.94 6.71 4.51
CA SER A 70 17.79 5.89 3.31
C SER A 70 16.45 6.19 2.67
N ASP A 71 16.49 6.47 1.37
CA ASP A 71 15.30 6.79 0.59
C ASP A 71 14.23 5.71 0.75
N PRO A 72 12.95 6.09 0.80
CA PRO A 72 11.87 5.12 0.94
C PRO A 72 11.84 4.19 -0.27
N HIS A 73 11.66 2.90 -0.03
CA HIS A 73 11.43 1.90 -1.08
C HIS A 73 10.06 1.27 -0.89
N LEU A 74 9.29 1.13 -1.97
CA LEU A 74 7.95 0.57 -2.02
C LEU A 74 7.99 -0.90 -2.44
N LEU A 75 7.25 -1.77 -1.75
CA LEU A 75 7.12 -3.17 -2.13
C LEU A 75 6.22 -3.34 -3.36
N LEU A 76 6.74 -3.99 -4.39
CA LEU A 76 5.99 -4.46 -5.55
C LEU A 76 6.07 -5.97 -5.67
N LEU A 77 4.96 -6.59 -6.09
CA LEU A 77 4.85 -8.00 -6.42
C LEU A 77 4.77 -8.18 -7.93
N HIS A 78 5.35 -9.26 -8.44
CA HIS A 78 5.30 -9.63 -9.85
C HIS A 78 4.37 -10.82 -10.03
N ARG A 79 3.28 -10.62 -10.77
CA ARG A 79 2.24 -11.64 -10.99
C ARG A 79 2.78 -12.87 -11.67
N SER A 80 2.35 -14.03 -11.19
CA SER A 80 2.69 -15.34 -11.72
C SER A 80 2.39 -15.44 -13.23
N PRO A 81 3.21 -16.16 -14.02
CA PRO A 81 2.94 -16.38 -15.44
C PRO A 81 1.60 -17.07 -15.75
N THR A 82 1.02 -17.76 -14.76
CA THR A 82 -0.24 -18.52 -14.91
C THR A 82 -1.46 -17.76 -14.42
N ASP A 83 -1.27 -16.57 -13.85
CA ASP A 83 -2.35 -15.75 -13.32
C ASP A 83 -2.92 -14.81 -14.41
N SER A 84 -4.05 -14.17 -14.10
CA SER A 84 -4.58 -13.07 -14.89
C SER A 84 -3.58 -11.92 -14.95
N TYR A 85 -3.54 -11.19 -16.09
CA TYR A 85 -2.53 -10.15 -16.32
C TYR A 85 -1.10 -10.62 -15.98
N PRO A 86 -0.63 -11.71 -16.59
CA PRO A 86 0.62 -12.36 -16.19
C PRO A 86 1.79 -11.39 -16.33
N LEU A 87 2.76 -11.50 -15.41
CA LEU A 87 3.99 -10.71 -15.40
C LEU A 87 3.78 -9.19 -15.30
N HIS A 88 2.61 -8.73 -14.83
CA HIS A 88 2.42 -7.35 -14.42
C HIS A 88 2.90 -7.18 -12.98
N TRP A 89 3.37 -5.97 -12.67
CA TRP A 89 3.75 -5.56 -11.32
C TRP A 89 2.57 -4.85 -10.65
N GLU A 90 2.46 -5.02 -9.35
CA GLU A 90 1.40 -4.44 -8.53
C GLU A 90 1.84 -4.25 -7.08
N SER A 91 1.07 -3.46 -6.33
CA SER A 91 1.12 -3.51 -4.87
C SER A 91 0.32 -4.71 -4.36
N PRO A 92 0.65 -5.26 -3.17
CA PRO A 92 -0.16 -6.30 -2.56
C PRO A 92 -1.64 -5.91 -2.44
N GLY A 93 -2.55 -6.85 -2.66
CA GLY A 93 -3.98 -6.68 -2.43
C GLY A 93 -4.86 -7.29 -3.51
N GLY A 94 -6.00 -7.83 -3.07
CA GLY A 94 -6.98 -8.49 -3.93
C GLY A 94 -8.43 -8.07 -3.65
N GLY A 95 -9.34 -8.99 -3.92
CA GLY A 95 -10.77 -8.80 -3.75
C GLY A 95 -11.23 -9.20 -2.35
N ALA A 96 -12.13 -8.42 -1.76
CA ALA A 96 -12.76 -8.79 -0.51
C ALA A 96 -13.70 -10.00 -0.71
N ASP A 97 -13.63 -10.97 0.20
CA ASP A 97 -14.45 -12.18 0.18
C ASP A 97 -15.41 -12.17 1.38
N PRO A 98 -16.73 -12.01 1.18
CA PRO A 98 -17.71 -11.99 2.27
C PRO A 98 -17.80 -13.26 3.13
N SER A 99 -17.18 -14.36 2.69
CA SER A 99 -17.08 -15.60 3.48
C SER A 99 -15.86 -15.63 4.40
N LEU A 100 -14.83 -14.81 4.13
CA LEU A 100 -13.59 -14.72 4.90
C LEU A 100 -13.46 -13.40 5.66
N ASP A 101 -14.05 -12.33 5.13
CA ASP A 101 -13.81 -10.96 5.54
C ASP A 101 -15.04 -10.32 6.22
N ASP A 102 -14.87 -9.93 7.49
CA ASP A 102 -15.84 -9.15 8.24
C ASP A 102 -15.96 -7.71 7.68
N THR A 103 -14.85 -7.09 7.26
CA THR A 103 -14.76 -5.69 6.81
C THR A 103 -13.75 -5.50 5.65
N LEU A 104 -13.69 -4.31 5.04
CA LEU A 104 -12.62 -4.01 4.07
C LEU A 104 -11.23 -4.07 4.69
N VAL A 105 -11.11 -3.66 5.96
CA VAL A 105 -9.82 -3.72 6.66
C VAL A 105 -9.40 -5.17 6.92
N SER A 106 -10.35 -6.09 7.17
CA SER A 106 -9.99 -7.51 7.28
C SER A 106 -9.51 -8.07 5.95
N ALA A 107 -10.17 -7.71 4.84
CA ALA A 107 -9.70 -8.08 3.50
C ALA A 107 -8.28 -7.56 3.23
N LEU A 108 -8.01 -6.29 3.54
CA LEU A 108 -6.67 -5.69 3.37
C LEU A 108 -5.61 -6.46 4.16
N CYS A 109 -5.90 -6.84 5.40
CA CYS A 109 -4.96 -7.59 6.24
C CYS A 109 -4.75 -9.01 5.72
N ARG A 110 -5.83 -9.70 5.31
CA ARG A 110 -5.78 -11.06 4.77
C ARG A 110 -4.92 -11.10 3.51
N GLU A 111 -5.22 -10.26 2.53
CA GLU A 111 -4.50 -10.20 1.25
C GLU A 111 -3.00 -9.93 1.45
N VAL A 112 -2.64 -8.97 2.31
CA VAL A 112 -1.22 -8.70 2.60
C VAL A 112 -0.53 -9.92 3.21
N VAL A 113 -1.19 -10.62 4.15
CA VAL A 113 -0.61 -11.82 4.77
C VAL A 113 -0.50 -12.96 3.76
N GLU A 114 -1.52 -13.21 2.94
CA GLU A 114 -1.55 -14.28 1.95
C GLU A 114 -0.46 -14.08 0.89
N GLU A 115 -0.34 -12.87 0.34
CA GLU A 115 0.56 -12.58 -0.78
C GLU A 115 2.01 -12.32 -0.36
N THR A 116 2.25 -11.85 0.88
CA THR A 116 3.59 -11.40 1.31
C THR A 116 4.06 -11.96 2.64
N GLY A 117 3.20 -12.62 3.41
CA GLY A 117 3.48 -13.05 4.78
C GLY A 117 3.62 -11.90 5.79
N LEU A 118 3.50 -10.64 5.37
CA LEU A 118 3.63 -9.47 6.23
C LEU A 118 2.34 -9.23 7.02
N GLN A 119 2.49 -8.71 8.24
CA GLN A 119 1.35 -8.38 9.09
C GLN A 119 1.17 -6.87 9.14
N VAL A 120 0.03 -6.39 8.64
CA VAL A 120 -0.38 -4.98 8.79
C VAL A 120 -0.50 -4.66 10.28
N THR A 121 0.00 -3.50 10.69
CA THR A 121 -0.15 -2.97 12.06
C THR A 121 -0.98 -1.70 12.08
N LYS A 122 -0.92 -0.91 11.00
CA LYS A 122 -1.65 0.34 10.89
C LYS A 122 -2.10 0.64 9.47
N VAL A 123 -3.34 1.10 9.33
CA VAL A 123 -3.85 1.73 8.09
C VAL A 123 -3.69 3.24 8.25
N VAL A 124 -2.74 3.81 7.49
CA VAL A 124 -2.26 5.18 7.68
C VAL A 124 -3.13 6.17 6.93
N ASP A 125 -3.29 5.99 5.63
CA ASP A 125 -4.07 6.91 4.78
C ASP A 125 -4.57 6.24 3.51
N LEU A 126 -5.54 6.86 2.83
CA LEU A 126 -6.04 6.44 1.53
C LEU A 126 -5.21 7.12 0.43
N VAL A 127 -4.54 6.31 -0.39
CA VAL A 127 -3.73 6.79 -1.51
C VAL A 127 -4.57 6.93 -2.77
N ALA A 128 -5.33 5.90 -3.15
CA ALA A 128 -6.05 5.87 -4.42
C ALA A 128 -7.37 5.10 -4.34
N VAL A 129 -8.28 5.41 -5.26
CA VAL A 129 -9.51 4.65 -5.51
C VAL A 129 -9.57 4.40 -7.00
N ASP A 130 -9.54 3.13 -7.39
CA ASP A 130 -9.63 2.70 -8.78
C ASP A 130 -11.00 2.08 -9.04
N GLU A 131 -11.59 2.39 -10.18
CA GLU A 131 -12.89 1.86 -10.57
C GLU A 131 -12.84 1.33 -12.00
N TRP A 132 -13.39 0.13 -12.21
CA TRP A 132 -13.50 -0.42 -13.55
C TRP A 132 -14.70 -1.34 -13.68
N SER A 133 -15.11 -1.55 -14.93
CA SER A 133 -16.16 -2.49 -15.26
C SER A 133 -15.68 -3.54 -16.25
N LYS A 134 -16.23 -4.75 -16.14
CA LYS A 134 -16.00 -5.84 -17.08
C LYS A 134 -17.32 -6.50 -17.43
N LEU A 135 -17.65 -6.56 -18.71
CA LEU A 135 -18.80 -7.33 -19.18
C LEU A 135 -18.57 -8.82 -18.90
N LEU A 136 -19.58 -9.47 -18.32
CA LEU A 136 -19.54 -10.89 -18.03
C LEU A 136 -19.89 -11.69 -19.30
N PRO A 137 -19.24 -12.85 -19.53
CA PRO A 137 -19.53 -13.71 -20.67
C PRO A 137 -21.01 -14.11 -20.75
N GLY A 138 -21.52 -14.28 -21.96
CA GLY A 138 -22.87 -14.82 -22.18
C GLY A 138 -24.01 -13.88 -21.76
N GLY A 139 -23.77 -12.57 -21.67
CA GLY A 139 -24.82 -11.59 -21.35
C GLY A 139 -25.26 -11.61 -19.89
N GLN A 140 -24.44 -12.16 -18.99
CA GLN A 140 -24.71 -12.26 -17.54
C GLN A 140 -24.60 -10.90 -16.81
N GLY A 141 -24.51 -9.80 -17.55
CA GLY A 141 -24.41 -8.45 -17.02
C GLY A 141 -22.97 -7.94 -16.98
N GLU A 142 -22.70 -7.09 -16.01
CA GLU A 142 -21.44 -6.35 -15.86
C GLU A 142 -20.94 -6.50 -14.42
N LYS A 143 -19.66 -6.82 -14.28
CA LYS A 143 -18.92 -6.76 -13.03
C LYS A 143 -18.41 -5.33 -12.86
N LYS A 144 -18.83 -4.64 -11.80
CA LYS A 144 -18.39 -3.28 -11.46
C LYS A 144 -17.55 -3.33 -10.20
N VAL A 145 -16.28 -2.99 -10.32
CA VAL A 145 -15.30 -3.10 -9.25
C VAL A 145 -14.86 -1.72 -8.79
N ILE A 146 -14.71 -1.57 -7.49
CA ILE A 146 -14.05 -0.44 -6.84
C ILE A 146 -12.94 -0.98 -5.92
N LYS A 147 -11.72 -0.45 -6.04
CA LYS A 147 -10.56 -0.83 -5.24
C LYS A 147 -10.03 0.36 -4.47
N TRP A 148 -9.84 0.22 -3.16
CA TRP A 148 -9.20 1.23 -2.31
C TRP A 148 -7.76 0.85 -2.00
N GLY A 149 -6.81 1.70 -2.37
CA GLY A 149 -5.40 1.53 -2.06
C GLY A 149 -4.98 2.38 -0.87
N PHE A 150 -4.42 1.75 0.16
CA PHE A 150 -4.03 2.39 1.42
C PHE A 150 -2.52 2.39 1.63
N LEU A 151 -2.00 3.47 2.19
CA LEU A 151 -0.69 3.46 2.84
C LEU A 151 -0.83 2.70 4.16
N VAL A 152 0.01 1.70 4.39
CA VAL A 152 -0.03 0.89 5.61
C VAL A 152 1.36 0.74 6.22
N GLU A 153 1.39 0.55 7.54
CA GLU A 153 2.57 0.06 8.25
C GLU A 153 2.42 -1.45 8.50
N VAL A 154 3.56 -2.13 8.53
CA VAL A 154 3.65 -3.56 8.82
C VAL A 154 4.59 -3.80 9.99
N ALA A 155 4.44 -4.94 10.66
CA ALA A 155 5.24 -5.29 11.84
C ALA A 155 6.74 -5.41 11.53
N GLU A 156 7.08 -5.93 10.36
CA GLU A 156 8.46 -6.05 9.84
C GLU A 156 8.45 -6.07 8.31
N THR A 157 9.56 -5.68 7.69
CA THR A 157 9.71 -5.61 6.22
C THR A 157 10.75 -6.59 5.67
N ASP A 158 11.50 -7.28 6.54
CA ASP A 158 12.63 -8.14 6.14
C ASP A 158 12.22 -9.57 5.79
N SER A 159 10.95 -9.94 5.97
CA SER A 159 10.47 -11.32 5.96
C SER A 159 9.45 -11.64 4.87
N VAL A 160 9.48 -10.88 3.76
CA VAL A 160 8.57 -11.08 2.61
C VAL A 160 8.64 -12.52 2.11
N LYS A 161 7.48 -13.18 2.07
CA LYS A 161 7.26 -14.55 1.57
C LYS A 161 6.08 -14.55 0.62
N LEU A 162 6.37 -14.81 -0.66
CA LEU A 162 5.35 -14.79 -1.70
C LEU A 162 4.45 -16.02 -1.67
N ASN A 163 3.19 -15.82 -2.01
CA ASN A 163 2.33 -16.90 -2.50
C ASN A 163 2.76 -17.28 -3.93
N PRO A 164 3.37 -18.46 -4.15
CA PRO A 164 3.86 -18.85 -5.47
C PRO A 164 2.74 -19.14 -6.49
N GLU A 165 1.49 -19.30 -6.04
CA GLU A 165 0.35 -19.49 -6.94
C GLU A 165 -0.01 -18.18 -7.66
N GLU A 166 0.20 -17.05 -7.00
CA GLU A 166 -0.22 -15.72 -7.47
C GLU A 166 0.96 -14.85 -7.90
N HIS A 167 2.14 -15.00 -7.28
CA HIS A 167 3.30 -14.14 -7.52
C HIS A 167 4.59 -14.94 -7.71
N CYS A 168 5.43 -14.50 -8.65
CA CYS A 168 6.70 -15.15 -8.98
C CYS A 168 7.95 -14.39 -8.54
N ALA A 169 7.83 -13.10 -8.22
CA ALA A 169 8.93 -12.28 -7.72
C ALA A 169 8.41 -11.08 -6.92
N PHE A 170 9.30 -10.43 -6.16
CA PHE A 170 9.03 -9.14 -5.54
C PHE A 170 10.25 -8.23 -5.68
N ARG A 171 10.01 -6.93 -5.56
CA ARG A 171 11.06 -5.91 -5.55
C ARG A 171 10.66 -4.79 -4.63
N TRP A 172 11.63 -4.27 -3.90
CA TRP A 172 11.54 -2.98 -3.25
C TRP A 172 12.09 -1.94 -4.23
N VAL A 173 11.28 -0.99 -4.65
CA VAL A 173 11.67 0.03 -5.63
C VAL A 173 11.68 1.40 -4.99
N ASP A 174 12.68 2.22 -5.31
CA ASP A 174 12.64 3.64 -4.97
C ASP A 174 11.78 4.43 -5.99
N GLU A 175 11.58 5.72 -5.73
CA GLU A 175 10.74 6.56 -6.58
C GLU A 175 11.38 6.84 -7.95
N GLU A 176 12.71 6.95 -8.02
CA GLU A 176 13.43 7.24 -9.26
C GLU A 176 13.37 6.03 -10.20
N GLU A 177 13.66 4.83 -9.67
CA GLU A 177 13.49 3.56 -10.36
C GLU A 177 12.06 3.42 -10.91
N LEU A 178 11.05 3.71 -10.09
CA LEU A 178 9.66 3.62 -10.49
C LEU A 178 9.29 4.63 -11.59
N ARG A 179 9.79 5.88 -11.50
CA ARG A 179 9.60 6.90 -12.56
C ARG A 179 10.23 6.45 -13.88
N GLY A 180 11.43 5.86 -13.81
CA GLY A 180 12.11 5.29 -14.97
C GLY A 180 11.34 4.12 -15.58
N ALA A 181 10.74 3.26 -14.75
CA ALA A 181 10.01 2.07 -15.18
C ALA A 181 8.63 2.37 -15.81
N ILE A 182 7.98 3.46 -15.41
CA ILE A 182 6.66 3.88 -15.94
C ILE A 182 6.79 4.69 -17.24
N GLY A 183 7.94 5.35 -17.48
CA GLY A 183 8.13 6.23 -18.63
C GLY A 183 8.27 5.52 -19.98
N ASP A 184 7.83 6.18 -21.06
CA ASP A 184 8.01 5.75 -22.47
C ASP A 184 9.48 5.82 -22.96
N GLY A 185 10.43 6.15 -22.07
CA GLY A 185 11.82 6.43 -22.43
C GLY A 185 12.62 5.21 -22.91
N ASP A 186 13.61 5.47 -23.76
CA ASP A 186 14.63 4.52 -24.25
C ASP A 186 15.74 4.24 -23.21
N ILE A 187 15.41 4.29 -21.92
CA ILE A 187 16.38 3.86 -20.89
C ILE A 187 16.40 2.33 -20.92
N GLU A 188 17.59 1.78 -21.18
CA GLU A 188 17.89 0.35 -21.13
C GLU A 188 17.77 -0.13 -19.67
N GLY A 189 16.53 -0.39 -19.25
CA GLY A 189 16.13 -0.88 -17.94
C GLY A 189 14.87 -1.73 -18.07
N GLU A 190 14.66 -2.64 -17.11
CA GLU A 190 13.52 -3.57 -17.10
C GLU A 190 12.19 -2.80 -16.99
N ARG A 191 11.57 -2.48 -18.13
CA ARG A 191 10.23 -1.86 -18.16
C ARG A 191 9.25 -2.69 -17.33
N MET A 192 8.61 -2.05 -16.36
CA MET A 192 7.58 -2.66 -15.53
C MET A 192 6.21 -2.47 -16.18
N LYS A 193 5.44 -3.54 -16.32
CA LYS A 193 4.07 -3.48 -16.84
C LYS A 193 3.11 -3.37 -15.67
N PHE A 194 2.22 -2.38 -15.69
CA PHE A 194 1.20 -2.18 -14.67
C PHE A 194 -0.20 -2.30 -15.27
N ILE A 195 -1.18 -2.68 -14.45
CA ILE A 195 -2.58 -2.78 -14.86
C ILE A 195 -3.23 -1.41 -14.69
N GLY A 196 -3.78 -0.84 -15.78
CA GLY A 196 -4.50 0.44 -15.73
C GLY A 196 -3.64 1.58 -15.17
N ASP A 197 -4.20 2.32 -14.21
CA ASP A 197 -3.54 3.47 -13.57
C ASP A 197 -2.68 3.09 -12.35
N GLN A 198 -2.52 1.80 -12.03
CA GLN A 198 -1.82 1.39 -10.80
C GLN A 198 -0.38 1.88 -10.74
N GLY A 199 0.34 1.96 -11.86
CA GLY A 199 1.68 2.56 -11.90
C GLY A 199 1.71 4.00 -11.38
N ARG A 200 0.72 4.82 -11.76
CA ARG A 200 0.61 6.21 -11.28
C ARG A 200 0.23 6.27 -9.80
N ASN A 201 -0.59 5.34 -9.34
CA ASN A 201 -0.96 5.27 -7.92
C ASN A 201 0.23 4.91 -7.02
N LEU A 202 1.22 4.15 -7.52
CA LEU A 202 2.47 3.90 -6.80
C LEU A 202 3.28 5.18 -6.60
N LEU A 203 3.40 6.05 -7.62
CA LEU A 203 4.05 7.36 -7.47
C LEU A 203 3.30 8.25 -6.49
N LYS A 204 1.96 8.23 -6.52
CA LYS A 204 1.14 8.92 -5.52
C LYS A 204 1.36 8.39 -4.10
N ALA A 205 1.64 7.09 -3.94
CA ALA A 205 1.96 6.52 -2.64
C ALA A 205 3.23 7.14 -2.03
N PHE A 206 4.25 7.44 -2.84
CA PHE A 206 5.44 8.17 -2.37
C PHE A 206 5.11 9.59 -1.91
N GLU A 207 4.22 10.29 -2.61
CA GLU A 207 3.76 11.63 -2.20
C GLU A 207 3.05 11.59 -0.84
N VAL A 208 2.13 10.64 -0.65
CA VAL A 208 1.41 10.45 0.62
C VAL A 208 2.37 10.03 1.73
N PHE A 209 3.30 9.10 1.45
CA PHE A 209 4.33 8.69 2.39
C PHE A 209 5.16 9.87 2.88
N ARG A 210 5.64 10.73 1.97
CA ARG A 210 6.38 11.94 2.34
C ARG A 210 5.59 12.85 3.26
N GLY A 211 4.31 13.08 2.95
CA GLY A 211 3.44 13.91 3.78
C GLY A 211 3.29 13.41 5.22
N TRP A 212 3.39 12.11 5.44
CA TRP A 212 3.31 11.49 6.77
C TRP A 212 4.64 11.37 7.50
N TYR A 213 5.73 11.06 6.79
CA TYR A 213 6.98 10.62 7.43
C TYR A 213 8.18 11.53 7.17
N THR A 214 8.10 12.49 6.25
CA THR A 214 9.19 13.45 6.00
C THR A 214 8.90 14.86 6.50
N SER A 215 7.63 15.21 6.71
CA SER A 215 7.24 16.49 7.31
C SER A 215 7.38 16.54 8.83
N SER A 216 7.58 15.39 9.49
CA SER A 216 7.71 15.30 10.96
C SER A 216 9.15 15.46 11.46
N SER A 217 10.16 15.22 10.62
CA SER A 217 11.57 15.33 11.03
C SER A 217 12.05 16.78 11.16
N SER A 218 11.52 17.70 10.35
CA SER A 218 11.92 19.12 10.39
C SER A 218 11.41 19.88 11.61
N GLU A 219 10.28 19.48 12.20
CA GLU A 219 9.73 20.15 13.41
C GLU A 219 10.40 19.68 14.72
N GLU A 220 11.07 18.52 14.72
CA GLU A 220 11.86 18.05 15.85
C GLU A 220 13.29 18.63 15.80
N GLU A 221 13.87 18.79 14.60
CA GLU A 221 15.17 19.45 14.40
C GLU A 221 15.14 20.95 14.76
N GLU A 222 14.11 21.72 14.37
CA GLU A 222 14.00 23.14 14.75
C GLU A 222 13.88 23.34 16.27
N LYS A 223 13.20 22.43 16.98
CA LYS A 223 13.05 22.50 18.45
C LYS A 223 14.34 22.14 19.19
N GLU A 224 15.19 21.31 18.59
CA GLU A 224 16.48 20.94 19.17
C GLU A 224 17.52 22.07 18.96
N GLU A 225 17.54 22.69 17.79
CA GLU A 225 18.38 23.87 17.51
C GLU A 225 17.99 25.07 18.39
N GLU A 226 16.69 25.36 18.55
CA GLU A 226 16.23 26.48 19.40
C GLU A 226 16.57 26.26 20.88
N LYS A 227 16.63 25.00 21.34
CA LYS A 227 17.04 24.67 22.72
C LYS A 227 18.53 24.87 22.96
N THR A 228 19.36 24.58 21.96
CA THR A 228 20.82 24.81 22.05
C THR A 228 21.19 26.29 21.98
N HIS A 229 20.36 27.12 21.33
CA HIS A 229 20.60 28.55 21.21
C HIS A 229 20.23 29.37 22.45
N VAL A 230 19.39 28.83 23.34
CA VAL A 230 18.96 29.49 24.59
C VAL A 230 19.90 29.21 25.76
N GLU A 231 20.82 28.24 25.65
CA GLU A 231 21.81 27.88 26.69
C GLU A 231 23.22 28.48 26.48
N CYS A 232 23.40 29.44 25.56
CA CYS A 232 24.67 30.18 25.35
C CYS A 232 24.64 31.62 25.87
#